data_AF-A0A7L5XAJ7-F1
#
_entry.id   AF-A0A7L5XAJ7-F1
#
_cell.length_a   1.000
_cell.length_b   1.000
_cell.length_c   1.000
_cell.angle_alpha   90.00
_cell.angle_beta   90.00
_cell.angle_gamma   90.00
#
_symmetry.space_group_name_H-M   'P 1'
#
loop_
_entity.id
_entity.type
_entity.pdbx_description
1 polymer ?
#
loop_
_entity_poly.entity_id
_entity_poly.type
_entity_poly.pdbx_seq_one_letter_code
_entity_poly.pdbx_strand_id
1 'polypeptide(L)' 'MAKPKYSLETRLAVVNHYLAGHDGARRTAERFGVEEISVRRWVRA' A
#
# COMPACT_ATOMS: atom_id res chain seq x y z
N MET A 1 3.35 0.02 22.66
CA MET A 1 2.93 -0.49 21.34
C MET A 1 3.66 0.31 20.27
N ALA A 2 4.41 -0.35 19.37
CA ALA A 2 5.05 0.36 18.27
C ALA A 2 3.97 1.01 17.40
N LYS A 3 4.07 2.32 17.18
CA LYS A 3 3.18 3.01 16.23
C LYS A 3 3.43 2.40 14.85
N PRO A 4 2.39 1.95 14.13
CA PRO A 4 2.58 1.45 12.78
C PRO A 4 3.21 2.55 11.92
N LYS A 5 4.21 2.18 11.11
CA LYS A 5 4.96 3.10 10.23
C LYS A 5 4.05 3.85 9.24
N TYR A 6 2.88 3.29 8.96
CA TYR A 6 1.86 3.86 8.08
C TYR A 6 0.50 3.86 8.79
N SER A 7 -0.21 4.97 8.67
CA SER A 7 -1.59 5.09 9.16
C SER A 7 -2.53 4.16 8.39
N LEU A 8 -3.66 3.80 9.02
CA LEU A 8 -4.70 2.99 8.38
C LEU A 8 -5.23 3.65 7.10
N GLU A 9 -5.40 4.98 7.11
CA GLU A 9 -5.83 5.77 5.96
C GLU A 9 -4.89 5.60 4.76
N THR A 10 -3.56 5.67 5.00
CA THR A 10 -2.56 5.44 3.95
C THR A 10 -2.66 4.03 3.39
N ARG A 11 -2.82 3.02 4.26
CA ARG A 11 -2.98 1.63 3.83
C ARG A 11 -4.23 1.44 2.97
N LEU A 12 -5.35 2.03 3.36
CA LEU A 12 -6.61 1.96 2.61
C LEU A 12 -6.49 2.67 1.25
N ALA A 13 -5.86 3.85 1.20
CA ALA A 13 -5.62 4.57 -0.04
C ALA A 13 -4.74 3.75 -1.01
N VAL A 14 -3.68 3.12 -0.48
CA VAL A 14 -2.78 2.24 -1.25
C VAL A 14 -3.53 1.03 -1.80
N VAL A 15 -4.31 0.32 -0.98
CA VAL A 15 -5.05 -0.87 -1.41
C VAL A 15 -6.13 -0.49 -2.43
N ASN A 16 -6.89 0.58 -2.19
CA ASN A 16 -7.88 1.06 -3.16
C ASN A 16 -7.24 1.46 -4.48
N HIS A 17 -6.09 2.14 -4.46
CA HIS A 17 -5.38 2.47 -5.70
C HIS A 17 -4.85 1.24 -6.41
N TYR A 18 -4.32 0.26 -5.68
CA TYR A 18 -3.89 -1.01 -6.26
C TYR A 18 -5.04 -1.81 -6.88
N LEU A 19 -6.23 -1.77 -6.27
CA LEU A 19 -7.43 -2.45 -6.80
C LEU A 19 -8.07 -1.70 -7.97
N ALA A 20 -8.02 -0.36 -7.96
CA ALA A 20 -8.59 0.50 -8.99
C ALA A 20 -7.65 0.65 -10.21
N GLY A 21 -6.34 0.61 -9.98
CA GLY A 21 -5.33 0.71 -11.02
C GLY A 21 -4.90 -0.67 -11.50
N HIS A 22 -4.68 -0.81 -12.81
CA HIS A 22 -3.95 -1.97 -13.35
C HIS A 22 -2.43 -1.87 -13.06
N ASP A 23 -2.03 -0.90 -12.25
CA ASP A 23 -0.66 -0.62 -11.86
C ASP A 23 -0.20 -1.61 -10.79
N GLY A 24 0.81 -2.41 -11.11
CA GLY A 24 1.35 -3.40 -10.20
C GLY A 24 1.86 -2.82 -8.87
N ALA A 25 2.18 -3.71 -7.93
CA ALA A 25 2.54 -3.34 -6.56
C ALA A 25 3.70 -2.33 -6.50
N ARG A 26 4.67 -2.44 -7.43
CA ARG A 26 5.81 -1.53 -7.52
C ARG A 26 5.39 -0.08 -7.75
N ARG A 27 4.54 0.13 -8.75
CA ARG A 27 4.16 1.47 -9.19
C ARG A 27 3.22 2.14 -8.18
N THR A 28 2.36 1.34 -7.54
CA THR A 28 1.58 1.78 -6.38
C THR A 28 2.52 2.17 -5.23
N ALA A 29 3.53 1.36 -4.93
CA ALA A 29 4.48 1.64 -3.86
C ALA A 29 5.26 2.95 -4.09
N GLU A 30 5.78 3.15 -5.30
CA GLU A 30 6.46 4.38 -5.74
C GLU A 30 5.55 5.61 -5.61
N ARG A 31 4.27 5.50 -6.00
CA ARG A 31 3.30 6.60 -5.94
C ARG A 31 2.99 7.04 -4.50
N PHE A 32 2.89 6.10 -3.57
CA PHE A 32 2.53 6.38 -2.18
C PHE A 32 3.75 6.48 -1.24
N GLY A 33 4.97 6.33 -1.76
CA GLY A 33 6.19 6.34 -0.97
C GLY A 33 6.26 5.21 0.05
N VAL A 34 5.62 4.08 -0.24
CA VAL A 34 5.61 2.89 0.62
C VAL A 34 6.49 1.79 0.03
N GLU A 35 6.79 0.78 0.84
CA GLU A 35 7.56 -0.37 0.36
C GLU A 35 6.66 -1.32 -0.44
N GLU A 36 7.14 -1.82 -1.58
CA GLU A 36 6.37 -2.77 -2.43
C GLU A 36 5.90 -4.00 -1.65
N ILE A 37 6.76 -4.52 -0.76
CA ILE A 37 6.44 -5.65 0.11
C ILE A 37 5.25 -5.33 1.02
N SER A 38 5.16 -4.08 1.50
CA SER A 38 4.02 -3.64 2.32
C SER A 38 2.74 -3.61 1.49
N VAL A 39 2.78 -3.12 0.26
CA VAL A 39 1.63 -3.14 -0.67
C VAL A 39 1.15 -4.57 -0.90
N ARG A 40 2.05 -5.48 -1.28
CA ARG A 40 1.72 -6.90 -1.50
C ARG A 40 1.13 -7.55 -0.26
N ARG A 41 1.66 -7.23 0.93
CA ARG A 41 1.15 -7.75 2.20
C ARG A 41 -0.24 -7.22 2.50
N TRP A 42 -0.52 -5.95 2.23
CA TRP A 42 -1.82 -5.34 2.51
C TRP A 42 -2.92 -5.79 1.55
N VAL A 43 -2.57 -6.08 0.29
CA VAL A 43 -3.50 -6.62 -0.70
C VAL A 43 -3.85 -8.09 -0.40
N ARG A 44 -2.93 -8.85 0.20
CA ARG A 44 -3.12 -10.26 0.57
C ARG A 44 -3.75 -10.48 1.94
N ALA A 45 -3.77 -9.46 2.80
CA ALA A 45 -4.22 -9.54 4.19
C ALA A 45 -5.70 -9.21 4.30
#